data_AF-A0A9N8Z5G8-F1
#
_entry.id   AF-A0A9N8Z5G8-F1
#
_cell.length_a   1.000
_cell.length_b   1.000
_cell.length_c   1.000
_cell.angle_alpha   90.00
_cell.angle_beta   90.00
_cell.angle_gamma   90.00
#
_symmetry.space_group_name_H-M   'P 1'
#
loop_
_entity.id
_entity.type
_entity.pdbx_description
1 polymer ?
#
loop_
_entity_poly.entity_id
_entity_poly.type
_entity_poly.pdbx_seq_one_letter_code
_entity_poly.pdbx_strand_id
1 'polypeptide(L)'
;MQIPVSVALVALVQQKQGQVQVQALDSTDAVPKKCQTATIIETCGGKRGNLMKKRDGMKQQEYEQRTEKFNIHGCWEWSNGEVIIYELPSMPHEVIIGAVTRMLLYQCNAVAFTNTEIYSFGATTVTPPNGSDRNDFPWPNLVVEVAYTETLDHVEEALHYWLSPCRAHDCIIVKIDPVPQGQVPVRMRAWHYCVSAGRGTRNIVPLVTMFEFGTQDGTGTATNINQGQCIINISLSCLYHELKPPTRIPQNLPDPIPLDFYFAQRAVARAFNIH
;
A
#
# COMPACT_ATOMS: atom_id res chain seq x y z
N MET A 1 28.57 18.27 -29.83
CA MET A 1 28.52 16.81 -29.87
C MET A 1 27.33 16.38 -29.02
N GLN A 2 26.24 16.02 -29.68
CA GLN A 2 25.00 15.49 -29.10
C GLN A 2 25.00 13.97 -29.33
N ILE A 3 24.50 13.19 -28.38
CA ILE A 3 23.26 12.40 -28.48
C ILE A 3 22.86 11.94 -27.05
N PRO A 4 21.55 11.81 -26.74
CA PRO A 4 20.91 11.87 -25.40
C PRO A 4 20.18 10.56 -25.03
N VAL A 5 19.35 10.54 -23.94
CA VAL A 5 17.94 10.02 -23.77
C VAL A 5 17.58 10.08 -22.24
N SER A 6 16.73 11.00 -21.73
CA SER A 6 15.24 10.97 -21.45
C SER A 6 14.77 9.88 -20.46
N VAL A 7 13.97 10.16 -19.40
CA VAL A 7 12.48 10.33 -19.36
C VAL A 7 12.12 11.21 -18.13
N ALA A 8 11.62 12.45 -18.24
CA ALA A 8 10.30 12.98 -18.63
C ALA A 8 9.22 12.97 -17.51
N LEU A 9 9.16 14.11 -16.82
CA LEU A 9 8.02 14.66 -16.08
C LEU A 9 6.98 15.16 -17.11
N VAL A 10 5.69 14.81 -17.00
CA VAL A 10 4.63 15.45 -17.82
C VAL A 10 3.40 15.74 -16.98
N ALA A 11 3.15 17.04 -16.78
CA ALA A 11 1.85 17.62 -16.50
C ALA A 11 1.14 17.91 -17.84
N LEU A 12 -0.18 17.74 -17.91
CA LEU A 12 -0.96 18.24 -19.03
C LEU A 12 -2.29 18.83 -18.55
N VAL A 13 -2.33 20.16 -18.61
CA VAL A 13 -3.53 21.00 -18.62
C VAL A 13 -4.06 21.03 -20.06
N GLN A 14 -5.35 20.77 -20.26
CA GLN A 14 -6.06 21.30 -21.42
C GLN A 14 -7.41 21.89 -21.01
N GLN A 15 -7.54 23.19 -21.23
CA GLN A 15 -8.80 23.91 -21.37
C GLN A 15 -9.03 24.14 -22.87
N LYS A 16 -10.22 23.83 -23.38
CA LYS A 16 -10.75 24.45 -24.62
C LYS A 16 -12.25 24.73 -24.47
N GLN A 17 -12.61 25.95 -24.88
CA GLN A 17 -13.90 26.63 -24.70
C GLN A 17 -15.00 26.15 -25.67
N GLY A 18 -16.28 26.25 -25.27
CA GLY A 18 -17.44 26.28 -26.19
C GLY A 18 -18.76 25.71 -25.64
N GLN A 19 -19.70 26.60 -25.26
CA GLN A 19 -21.16 26.46 -24.99
C GLN A 19 -21.87 25.10 -24.74
N VAL A 20 -22.32 24.95 -23.47
CA VAL A 20 -23.62 24.50 -22.88
C VAL A 20 -24.51 23.45 -23.58
N GLN A 21 -24.74 22.33 -22.87
CA GLN A 21 -26.10 21.83 -22.58
C GLN A 21 -26.19 21.35 -21.11
N VAL A 22 -27.26 21.77 -20.42
CA VAL A 22 -27.61 21.33 -19.07
C VAL A 22 -28.35 20.00 -19.18
N GLN A 23 -27.85 18.97 -18.50
CA GLN A 23 -28.68 17.87 -18.01
C GLN A 23 -28.42 17.74 -16.52
N ALA A 24 -29.49 17.75 -15.74
CA ALA A 24 -29.45 17.49 -14.31
C ALA A 24 -28.89 16.08 -14.10
N LEU A 25 -27.63 15.99 -13.66
CA LEU A 25 -27.05 14.75 -13.19
C LEU A 25 -27.70 14.41 -11.85
N ASP A 26 -28.45 13.32 -11.85
CA ASP A 26 -28.97 12.67 -10.65
C ASP A 26 -27.80 12.41 -9.69
N SER A 27 -27.98 12.75 -8.42
CA SER A 27 -26.95 12.79 -7.37
C SER A 27 -26.30 11.43 -7.05
N THR A 28 -26.74 10.37 -7.72
CA THR A 28 -26.24 9.00 -7.59
C THR A 28 -25.11 8.64 -8.56
N ASP A 29 -24.79 9.52 -9.53
CA ASP A 29 -23.73 9.33 -10.54
C ASP A 29 -22.38 10.00 -10.20
N ALA A 30 -22.16 10.37 -8.93
CA ALA A 30 -20.90 10.96 -8.49
C ALA A 30 -19.77 9.92 -8.37
N VAL A 31 -19.27 9.41 -9.50
CA VAL A 31 -17.90 8.89 -9.57
C VAL A 31 -16.96 10.08 -9.26
N PRO A 32 -16.05 9.99 -8.28
CA PRO A 32 -15.17 11.11 -7.96
C PRO A 32 -14.40 11.55 -9.21
N LYS A 33 -14.54 12.82 -9.61
CA LYS A 33 -13.83 13.46 -10.73
C LYS A 33 -12.29 13.31 -10.68
N LYS A 34 -11.71 12.78 -9.60
CA LYS A 34 -10.28 12.52 -9.43
C LYS A 34 -9.77 11.26 -10.17
N CYS A 35 -10.65 10.42 -10.71
CA CYS A 35 -10.24 9.16 -11.36
C CYS A 35 -9.51 9.32 -12.72
N GLN A 36 -9.34 10.56 -13.23
CA GLN A 36 -8.68 10.80 -14.53
C GLN A 36 -7.15 10.97 -14.44
N THR A 37 -6.55 10.96 -13.25
CA THR A 37 -5.11 11.27 -13.08
C THR A 37 -4.33 10.29 -12.19
N ALA A 38 -4.94 9.19 -11.74
CA ALA A 38 -4.20 8.18 -10.98
C ALA A 38 -3.32 7.36 -11.93
N THR A 39 -2.02 7.70 -11.98
CA THR A 39 -1.00 6.77 -12.45
C THR A 39 -1.05 5.55 -11.54
N ILE A 40 -1.49 4.41 -12.07
CA ILE A 40 -1.41 3.12 -11.38
C ILE A 40 0.08 2.85 -11.20
N ILE A 41 0.57 3.01 -9.96
CA ILE A 41 1.83 2.42 -9.57
C ILE A 41 1.51 0.95 -9.34
N GLU A 42 1.92 0.09 -10.27
CA GLU A 42 1.93 -1.36 -10.05
C GLU A 42 2.95 -1.69 -8.95
N THR A 43 2.54 -1.49 -7.70
CA THR A 43 3.24 -2.03 -6.54
C THR A 43 2.54 -3.31 -6.10
N CYS A 44 3.28 -4.41 -6.23
CA CYS A 44 2.96 -5.77 -5.77
C CYS A 44 1.78 -6.43 -6.48
N GLY A 45 2.10 -7.17 -7.55
CA GLY A 45 1.20 -8.14 -8.16
C GLY A 45 0.66 -9.13 -7.11
N GLY A 46 -0.65 -9.37 -7.17
CA GLY A 46 -1.23 -10.57 -6.56
C GLY A 46 -2.28 -10.35 -5.47
N LYS A 47 -3.23 -9.43 -5.66
CA LYS A 47 -4.66 -9.68 -5.37
C LYS A 47 -5.51 -8.63 -6.09
N ARG A 48 -6.57 -9.10 -6.75
CA ARG A 48 -7.75 -8.28 -7.04
C ARG A 48 -8.20 -7.71 -5.69
N GLY A 49 -8.46 -6.40 -5.60
CA GLY A 49 -8.64 -5.72 -4.31
C GLY A 49 -9.78 -6.29 -3.46
N ASN A 50 -10.09 -5.66 -2.34
CA ASN A 50 -11.05 -6.21 -1.37
C ASN A 50 -12.49 -5.71 -1.61
N LEU A 51 -13.46 -6.62 -1.52
CA LEU A 51 -14.92 -6.47 -1.77
C LEU A 51 -15.53 -5.34 -0.92
N MET A 52 -16.10 -4.28 -1.50
CA MET A 52 -16.63 -3.19 -0.66
C MET A 52 -17.99 -2.60 -1.00
N LYS A 53 -18.55 -2.82 -2.19
CA LYS A 53 -19.97 -2.47 -2.43
C LYS A 53 -20.57 -3.48 -3.38
N LYS A 54 -21.65 -4.13 -2.93
CA LYS A 54 -22.58 -4.86 -3.80
C LYS A 54 -23.58 -3.85 -4.35
N ARG A 55 -23.62 -3.72 -5.68
CA ARG A 55 -24.72 -3.04 -6.35
C ARG A 55 -25.64 -4.09 -6.95
N ASP A 56 -26.83 -4.19 -6.40
CA ASP A 56 -27.86 -5.10 -6.90
C ASP A 56 -28.47 -4.57 -8.20
N GLY A 57 -28.70 -5.47 -9.15
CA GLY A 57 -29.49 -5.19 -10.35
C GLY A 57 -28.77 -4.51 -11.50
N MET A 58 -27.43 -4.43 -11.50
CA MET A 58 -26.69 -3.98 -12.69
C MET A 58 -26.65 -5.11 -13.74
N LYS A 59 -27.09 -4.79 -14.96
CA LYS A 59 -26.99 -5.71 -16.10
C LYS A 59 -25.53 -5.86 -16.53
N GLN A 60 -25.11 -7.08 -16.88
CA GLN A 60 -23.73 -7.37 -17.30
C GLN A 60 -23.24 -6.45 -18.44
N GLN A 61 -24.10 -6.14 -19.41
CA GLN A 61 -23.78 -5.22 -20.50
C GLN A 61 -23.48 -3.79 -20.02
N GLU A 62 -24.16 -3.32 -18.97
CA GLU A 62 -23.88 -2.02 -18.35
C GLU A 62 -22.54 -2.05 -17.61
N TYR A 63 -22.20 -3.18 -16.95
CA TYR A 63 -20.90 -3.39 -16.32
C TYR A 63 -19.76 -3.35 -17.35
N GLU A 64 -19.89 -4.06 -18.47
CA GLU A 64 -18.88 -4.10 -19.54
C GLU A 64 -18.65 -2.70 -20.14
N GLN A 65 -19.73 -1.98 -20.47
CA GLN A 65 -19.66 -0.60 -20.99
C GLN A 65 -19.01 0.36 -20.00
N ARG A 66 -19.34 0.27 -18.70
CA ARG A 66 -18.73 1.13 -17.67
C ARG A 66 -17.25 0.78 -17.47
N THR A 67 -16.89 -0.50 -17.51
CA THR A 67 -15.49 -0.94 -17.37
C THR A 67 -14.62 -0.36 -18.47
N GLU A 68 -15.07 -0.43 -19.73
CA GLU A 68 -14.37 0.15 -20.88
C GLU A 68 -14.35 1.68 -20.81
N LYS A 69 -15.49 2.32 -20.50
CA LYS A 69 -15.62 3.78 -20.45
C LYS A 69 -14.71 4.43 -19.40
N PHE A 70 -14.55 3.78 -18.25
CA PHE A 70 -13.77 4.32 -17.14
C PHE A 70 -12.36 3.70 -17.02
N ASN A 71 -12.02 2.71 -17.86
CA ASN A 71 -10.75 1.97 -17.81
C ASN A 71 -10.40 1.43 -16.41
N ILE A 72 -11.40 0.86 -15.73
CA ILE A 72 -11.29 0.37 -14.33
C ILE A 72 -11.12 -1.14 -14.24
N HIS A 73 -10.51 -1.75 -15.25
CA HIS A 73 -10.22 -3.19 -15.26
C HIS A 73 -9.46 -3.57 -13.98
N GLY A 74 -9.95 -4.59 -13.27
CA GLY A 74 -9.33 -5.08 -12.03
C GLY A 74 -9.67 -4.28 -10.76
N CYS A 75 -10.44 -3.20 -10.85
CA CYS A 75 -10.89 -2.38 -9.71
C CYS A 75 -12.32 -2.71 -9.27
N TRP A 76 -12.99 -3.61 -9.99
CA TRP A 76 -14.28 -4.21 -9.62
C TRP A 76 -14.47 -5.53 -10.38
N GLU A 77 -15.38 -6.39 -9.92
CA GLU A 77 -15.78 -7.62 -10.60
C GLU A 77 -17.30 -7.75 -10.66
N TRP A 78 -17.81 -8.46 -11.66
CA TRP A 78 -19.22 -8.82 -11.76
C TRP A 78 -19.40 -10.28 -11.33
N SER A 79 -20.30 -10.54 -10.40
CA SER A 79 -20.61 -11.89 -9.92
C SER A 79 -22.10 -11.99 -9.58
N ASN A 80 -22.79 -12.95 -10.19
CA ASN A 80 -24.19 -13.28 -9.89
C ASN A 80 -25.17 -12.08 -9.93
N GLY A 81 -25.00 -11.16 -10.89
CA GLY A 81 -25.87 -9.98 -10.99
C GLY A 81 -25.54 -8.84 -10.02
N GLU A 82 -24.48 -9.01 -9.24
CA GLU A 82 -23.91 -7.98 -8.37
C GLU A 82 -22.60 -7.46 -8.98
N VAL A 83 -22.35 -6.17 -8.83
CA VAL A 83 -21.01 -5.60 -9.01
C VAL A 83 -20.35 -5.50 -7.66
N ILE A 84 -19.11 -5.99 -7.58
CA ILE A 84 -18.20 -5.96 -6.45
C ILE A 84 -17.15 -4.91 -6.75
N ILE A 85 -17.14 -3.80 -6.01
CA ILE A 85 -16.12 -2.76 -6.15
C ILE A 85 -14.96 -3.05 -5.21
N TYR A 86 -13.75 -3.03 -5.72
CA TYR A 86 -12.54 -3.04 -4.90
C TYR A 86 -12.18 -1.62 -4.50
N GLU A 87 -11.85 -1.37 -3.22
CA GLU A 87 -11.46 -0.02 -2.80
C GLU A 87 -10.25 0.42 -3.64
N LEU A 88 -10.44 1.50 -4.39
CA LEU A 88 -9.32 2.14 -5.07
C LEU A 88 -8.43 2.76 -4.00
N PRO A 89 -7.10 2.66 -4.14
CA PRO A 89 -6.20 3.26 -3.19
C PRO A 89 -6.55 4.72 -2.93
N SER A 90 -6.86 5.03 -1.68
CA SER A 90 -7.12 6.41 -1.29
C SER A 90 -5.80 7.20 -1.34
N MET A 91 -5.87 8.51 -1.54
CA MET A 91 -4.67 9.35 -1.46
C MET A 91 -3.83 9.10 -0.17
N PRO A 92 -4.41 9.00 1.04
CA PRO A 92 -3.61 8.71 2.22
C PRO A 92 -3.03 7.28 2.22
N HIS A 93 -3.71 6.30 1.63
CA HIS A 93 -3.18 4.95 1.42
C HIS A 93 -1.87 4.98 0.64
N GLU A 94 -1.89 5.59 -0.56
CA GLU A 94 -0.71 5.69 -1.42
C GLU A 94 0.42 6.50 -0.78
N VAL A 95 0.09 7.56 -0.06
CA VAL A 95 1.09 8.41 0.62
C VAL A 95 1.80 7.64 1.74
N ILE A 96 1.08 6.81 2.49
CA ILE A 96 1.68 5.99 3.56
C ILE A 96 2.57 4.91 2.95
N ILE A 97 2.09 4.17 1.95
CA ILE A 97 2.89 3.16 1.26
C ILE A 97 4.16 3.81 0.70
N GLY A 98 4.02 4.92 -0.05
CA GLY A 98 5.15 5.64 -0.62
C GLY A 98 6.14 6.15 0.44
N ALA A 99 5.67 6.60 1.60
CA ALA A 99 6.54 7.02 2.70
C ALA A 99 7.33 5.85 3.29
N VAL A 100 6.68 4.72 3.56
CA VAL A 100 7.33 3.51 4.09
C VAL A 100 8.33 2.94 3.09
N THR A 101 7.94 2.80 1.81
CA THR A 101 8.84 2.37 0.72
C THR A 101 10.06 3.27 0.64
N ARG A 102 9.86 4.60 0.65
CA ARG A 102 10.97 5.55 0.58
C ARG A 102 11.93 5.42 1.75
N MET A 103 11.42 5.24 2.97
CA MET A 103 12.26 5.02 4.15
C MET A 103 13.08 3.74 4.02
N LEU A 104 12.46 2.63 3.61
CA LEU A 104 13.14 1.36 3.42
C LEU A 104 14.26 1.47 2.36
N LEU A 105 13.92 1.97 1.17
CA LEU A 105 14.89 2.09 0.07
C LEU A 105 16.04 3.05 0.39
N TYR A 106 15.76 4.12 1.14
CA TYR A 106 16.80 5.03 1.62
C TYR A 106 17.82 4.30 2.51
N GLN A 107 17.34 3.49 3.46
CA GLN A 107 18.21 2.71 4.35
C GLN A 107 18.96 1.60 3.60
N CYS A 108 18.34 1.03 2.56
CA CYS A 108 18.93 -0.01 1.71
C CYS A 108 19.78 0.54 0.55
N ASN A 109 20.00 1.85 0.44
CA ASN A 109 20.65 2.44 -0.73
C ASN A 109 22.09 1.92 -0.96
N ALA A 110 22.77 1.46 0.09
CA ALA A 110 24.12 0.91 -0.01
C ALA A 110 24.20 -0.42 -0.80
N VAL A 111 23.05 -1.06 -1.08
CA VAL A 111 22.97 -2.29 -1.88
C VAL A 111 22.17 -2.11 -3.17
N ALA A 112 21.82 -0.87 -3.53
CA ALA A 112 21.13 -0.57 -4.79
C ALA A 112 21.96 -1.08 -5.99
N PHE A 113 21.30 -1.68 -6.97
CA PHE A 113 21.93 -2.25 -8.17
C PHE A 113 22.97 -3.37 -7.89
N THR A 114 22.86 -4.07 -6.76
CA THR A 114 23.70 -5.24 -6.41
C THR A 114 22.88 -6.54 -6.41
N ASN A 115 23.55 -7.68 -6.30
CA ASN A 115 22.87 -8.98 -6.12
C ASN A 115 22.14 -9.12 -4.77
N THR A 116 22.34 -8.19 -3.84
CA THR A 116 21.62 -8.10 -2.56
C THR A 116 20.60 -6.97 -2.53
N GLU A 117 20.28 -6.38 -3.68
CA GLU A 117 19.32 -5.28 -3.78
C GLU A 117 17.96 -5.64 -3.17
N ILE A 118 17.40 -4.67 -2.44
CA ILE A 118 16.00 -4.68 -2.02
C ILE A 118 15.21 -3.89 -3.07
N TYR A 119 14.29 -4.55 -3.75
CA TYR A 119 13.38 -3.92 -4.70
C TYR A 119 11.96 -3.97 -4.14
N SER A 120 11.28 -2.82 -4.09
CA SER A 120 10.02 -2.64 -3.37
C SER A 120 10.17 -3.03 -1.88
N PHE A 121 9.69 -4.21 -1.47
CA PHE A 121 9.69 -4.69 -0.08
C PHE A 121 10.37 -6.06 0.11
N GLY A 122 11.24 -6.48 -0.82
CA GLY A 122 11.93 -7.77 -0.71
C GLY A 122 13.27 -7.80 -1.45
N ALA A 123 14.11 -8.76 -1.08
CA ALA A 123 15.37 -9.01 -1.78
C ALA A 123 15.11 -9.62 -3.17
N THR A 124 15.84 -9.15 -4.19
CA THR A 124 15.67 -9.60 -5.58
C THR A 124 16.19 -11.01 -5.85
N THR A 125 17.01 -11.55 -4.95
CA THR A 125 17.67 -12.86 -5.09
C THR A 125 17.21 -13.88 -4.04
N VAL A 126 15.92 -13.85 -3.69
CA VAL A 126 15.33 -14.91 -2.87
C VAL A 126 14.92 -16.10 -3.74
N THR A 127 15.00 -17.29 -3.15
CA THR A 127 14.30 -18.45 -3.71
C THR A 127 12.83 -18.12 -3.56
N PRO A 128 12.01 -18.12 -4.63
CA PRO A 128 10.58 -18.16 -4.42
C PRO A 128 10.36 -19.30 -3.45
N PRO A 129 9.73 -19.08 -2.29
CA PRO A 129 9.27 -20.20 -1.50
C PRO A 129 8.42 -21.07 -2.41
N ASN A 130 7.97 -22.24 -1.96
CA ASN A 130 7.01 -23.04 -2.72
C ASN A 130 5.65 -22.32 -3.02
N GLY A 131 5.55 -21.01 -2.80
CA GLY A 131 4.61 -20.10 -3.45
C GLY A 131 5.35 -18.98 -4.18
N SER A 132 4.96 -18.75 -5.42
CA SER A 132 5.23 -17.53 -6.16
C SER A 132 3.96 -16.67 -6.19
N ASP A 133 4.06 -15.42 -6.64
CA ASP A 133 2.89 -14.82 -7.27
C ASP A 133 2.45 -15.75 -8.43
N ARG A 134 1.21 -15.64 -8.90
CA ARG A 134 0.70 -16.54 -9.95
C ARG A 134 1.46 -16.42 -11.29
N ASN A 135 2.53 -15.64 -11.34
CA ASN A 135 3.42 -15.38 -12.47
C ASN A 135 4.88 -15.82 -12.19
N ASP A 136 5.11 -16.71 -11.21
CA ASP A 136 6.42 -17.27 -10.83
C ASP A 136 7.43 -16.27 -10.23
N PHE A 137 7.00 -15.06 -9.84
CA PHE A 137 7.84 -14.13 -9.09
C PHE A 137 7.84 -14.47 -7.58
N PRO A 138 8.98 -14.34 -6.88
CA PRO A 138 9.02 -14.55 -5.44
C PRO A 138 8.13 -13.54 -4.71
N TRP A 139 7.48 -13.98 -3.62
CA TRP A 139 6.80 -13.05 -2.71
C TRP A 139 7.80 -12.07 -2.10
N PRO A 140 7.39 -10.81 -1.84
CA PRO A 140 8.19 -9.93 -1.01
C PRO A 140 8.26 -10.50 0.41
N ASN A 141 9.40 -10.30 1.08
CA ASN A 141 9.60 -10.75 2.45
C ASN A 141 8.96 -9.81 3.48
N LEU A 142 8.72 -8.55 3.12
CA LEU A 142 7.94 -7.58 3.88
C LEU A 142 6.67 -7.21 3.10
N VAL A 143 5.54 -7.14 3.79
CA VAL A 143 4.28 -6.60 3.28
C VAL A 143 3.90 -5.35 4.07
N VAL A 144 3.38 -4.34 3.38
CA VAL A 144 2.78 -3.16 4.02
C VAL A 144 1.33 -3.09 3.57
N GLU A 145 0.42 -3.42 4.47
CA GLU A 145 -1.02 -3.31 4.26
C GLU A 145 -1.50 -1.98 4.84
N VAL A 146 -2.14 -1.14 4.03
CA VAL A 146 -2.77 0.10 4.53
C VAL A 146 -4.27 -0.05 4.37
N ALA A 147 -4.99 0.12 5.47
CA ALA A 147 -6.43 -0.06 5.54
C ALA A 147 -7.09 1.27 5.89
N TYR A 148 -8.07 1.70 5.11
CA TYR A 148 -8.81 2.94 5.37
C TYR A 148 -10.26 2.68 5.75
N THR A 149 -11.05 2.03 4.91
CA THR A 149 -12.45 1.73 5.24
C THR A 149 -12.67 0.29 5.71
N GLU A 150 -11.67 -0.58 5.53
CA GLU A 150 -11.68 -1.97 5.99
C GLU A 150 -11.88 -2.08 7.51
N THR A 151 -12.62 -3.10 7.95
CA THR A 151 -12.71 -3.45 9.37
C THR A 151 -11.38 -4.03 9.86
N LEU A 152 -11.15 -4.01 11.17
CA LEU A 152 -9.97 -4.68 11.75
C LEU A 152 -9.98 -6.19 11.47
N ASP A 153 -11.16 -6.83 11.55
CA ASP A 153 -11.31 -8.26 11.23
C ASP A 153 -10.83 -8.59 9.81
N HIS A 154 -11.14 -7.73 8.84
CA HIS A 154 -10.70 -7.91 7.45
C HIS A 154 -9.18 -7.77 7.31
N VAL A 155 -8.60 -6.82 8.05
CA VAL A 155 -7.16 -6.60 8.09
C VAL A 155 -6.42 -7.76 8.79
N GLU A 156 -7.04 -8.38 9.80
CA GLU A 156 -6.53 -9.59 10.44
C GLU A 156 -6.58 -10.80 9.50
N GLU A 157 -7.61 -10.92 8.65
CA GLU A 157 -7.64 -11.96 7.60
C GLU A 157 -6.50 -11.75 6.59
N ALA A 158 -6.24 -10.51 6.18
CA ALA A 158 -5.11 -10.17 5.32
C ALA A 158 -3.78 -10.54 5.98
N LEU A 159 -3.58 -10.26 7.27
CA LEU A 159 -2.41 -10.67 8.03
C LEU A 159 -2.18 -12.19 7.95
N HIS A 160 -3.22 -12.98 8.23
CA HIS A 160 -3.15 -14.44 8.19
C HIS A 160 -2.82 -14.96 6.79
N TYR A 161 -3.35 -14.31 5.76
CA TYR A 161 -2.99 -14.61 4.39
C TYR A 161 -1.52 -14.33 4.13
N TRP A 162 -1.05 -13.11 4.40
CA TRP A 162 0.31 -12.67 4.08
C TRP A 162 1.39 -13.47 4.79
N LEU A 163 1.16 -13.83 6.05
CA LEU A 163 2.13 -14.54 6.90
C LEU A 163 1.84 -16.05 7.02
N SER A 164 1.03 -16.58 6.11
CA SER A 164 0.90 -18.04 5.95
C SER A 164 2.22 -18.65 5.46
N PRO A 165 2.46 -19.96 5.71
CA PRO A 165 3.70 -20.61 5.29
C PRO A 165 4.03 -20.38 3.80
N CYS A 166 5.31 -20.24 3.47
CA CYS A 166 5.82 -20.02 2.11
C CYS A 166 5.40 -18.66 1.47
N ARG A 167 5.20 -17.61 2.29
CA ARG A 167 4.91 -16.24 1.84
C ARG A 167 5.82 -15.23 2.55
N ALA A 168 5.32 -14.03 2.81
CA ALA A 168 6.05 -12.99 3.49
C ALA A 168 6.44 -13.41 4.91
N HIS A 169 7.54 -12.84 5.39
CA HIS A 169 8.10 -13.13 6.71
C HIS A 169 7.80 -12.01 7.71
N ASP A 170 7.50 -10.82 7.19
CA ASP A 170 7.28 -9.58 7.92
C ASP A 170 6.06 -8.84 7.34
N CYS A 171 5.26 -8.22 8.20
CA CYS A 171 4.08 -7.47 7.82
C CYS A 171 3.91 -6.22 8.70
N ILE A 172 3.72 -5.08 8.05
CA ILE A 172 3.26 -3.86 8.67
C ILE A 172 1.81 -3.65 8.25
N ILE A 173 0.93 -3.48 9.22
CA ILE A 173 -0.44 -3.04 9.00
C ILE A 173 -0.54 -1.59 9.44
N VAL A 174 -1.14 -0.74 8.62
CA VAL A 174 -1.51 0.62 8.97
C VAL A 174 -3.02 0.78 8.85
N LYS A 175 -3.70 1.03 9.97
CA LYS A 175 -5.12 1.41 9.97
C LYS A 175 -5.24 2.92 10.03
N ILE A 176 -5.92 3.49 9.07
CA ILE A 176 -6.32 4.89 9.05
C ILE A 176 -7.76 4.95 9.59
N ASP A 177 -8.00 5.81 10.58
CA ASP A 177 -9.36 6.02 11.08
C ASP A 177 -10.19 6.79 10.02
N PRO A 178 -11.48 6.44 9.84
CA PRO A 178 -12.32 7.10 8.84
C PRO A 178 -12.39 8.61 9.05
N VAL A 179 -12.17 9.37 7.98
CA VAL A 179 -12.39 10.83 7.98
C VAL A 179 -13.36 11.25 6.88
N PRO A 180 -14.10 12.36 7.07
CA PRO A 180 -14.94 12.90 6.02
C PRO A 180 -14.13 13.16 4.74
N GLN A 181 -14.77 13.01 3.58
CA GLN A 181 -14.10 13.16 2.30
C GLN A 181 -13.41 14.52 2.18
N GLY A 182 -12.12 14.50 1.85
CA GLY A 182 -11.30 15.71 1.69
C GLY A 182 -10.66 16.24 2.98
N GLN A 183 -10.94 15.62 4.13
CA GLN A 183 -10.26 15.94 5.38
C GLN A 183 -8.99 15.10 5.57
N VAL A 184 -8.05 15.64 6.34
CA VAL A 184 -6.79 14.97 6.65
C VAL A 184 -7.05 13.89 7.70
N PRO A 185 -6.53 12.66 7.52
CA PRO A 185 -6.51 11.68 8.59
C PRO A 185 -5.76 12.22 9.81
N VAL A 186 -6.45 12.31 10.95
CA VAL A 186 -5.88 12.81 12.21
C VAL A 186 -5.36 11.70 13.11
N ARG A 187 -5.88 10.47 12.95
CA ARG A 187 -5.48 9.29 13.73
C ARG A 187 -5.22 8.11 12.82
N MET A 188 -4.06 7.50 12.98
CA MET A 188 -3.65 6.25 12.33
C MET A 188 -3.00 5.34 13.37
N ARG A 189 -2.98 4.05 13.10
CA ARG A 189 -2.37 3.02 13.95
C ARG A 189 -1.52 2.11 13.10
N ALA A 190 -0.33 1.77 13.60
CA ALA A 190 0.55 0.82 12.94
C ALA A 190 0.75 -0.40 13.84
N TRP A 191 0.76 -1.58 13.23
CA TRP A 191 1.13 -2.85 13.86
C TRP A 191 2.23 -3.50 13.03
N HIS A 192 3.23 -4.04 13.70
CA HIS A 192 4.33 -4.79 13.09
C HIS A 192 4.28 -6.24 13.55
N TYR A 193 4.33 -7.17 12.60
CA TYR A 193 4.36 -8.60 12.83
C TYR A 193 5.56 -9.21 12.08
N CYS A 194 6.48 -9.89 12.76
CA CYS A 194 7.47 -10.75 12.08
C CYS A 194 7.37 -12.19 12.58
N VAL A 195 7.36 -13.14 11.65
CA VAL A 195 7.34 -14.59 11.92
C VAL A 195 8.60 -15.02 12.70
N SER A 196 9.74 -14.34 12.49
CA SER A 196 11.01 -14.62 13.20
C SER A 196 10.99 -14.25 14.68
N ALA A 197 10.04 -13.42 15.13
CA ALA A 197 9.93 -13.04 16.54
C ALA A 197 9.44 -14.21 17.43
N GLY A 198 9.10 -15.35 16.81
CA GLY A 198 8.68 -16.59 17.46
C GLY A 198 7.32 -17.07 16.97
N ARG A 199 6.88 -18.27 17.34
CA ARG A 199 5.46 -18.63 17.34
C ARG A 199 5.17 -19.11 18.76
N GLY A 200 4.25 -18.45 19.46
CA GLY A 200 3.77 -18.97 20.75
C GLY A 200 3.10 -20.34 20.57
N THR A 201 2.67 -20.95 21.68
CA THR A 201 2.01 -22.26 21.73
C THR A 201 0.70 -22.38 20.91
N ARG A 202 0.25 -21.31 20.24
CA ARG A 202 -1.03 -21.23 19.50
C ARG A 202 -0.91 -20.94 18.00
N ASN A 203 0.26 -21.05 17.36
CA ASN A 203 0.44 -20.71 15.92
C ASN A 203 0.05 -19.26 15.54
N ILE A 204 -0.08 -18.36 16.51
CA ILE A 204 -0.38 -16.95 16.30
C ILE A 204 0.93 -16.24 15.93
N VAL A 205 0.90 -15.43 14.87
CA VAL A 205 2.04 -14.60 14.49
C VAL A 205 2.26 -13.53 15.58
N PRO A 206 3.48 -13.35 16.10
CA PRO A 206 3.74 -12.36 17.14
C PRO A 206 3.53 -10.94 16.63
N LEU A 207 2.80 -10.16 17.42
CA LEU A 207 2.83 -8.71 17.36
C LEU A 207 4.14 -8.23 18.00
N VAL A 208 4.99 -7.57 17.22
CA VAL A 208 6.29 -7.05 17.65
C VAL A 208 6.16 -5.65 18.23
N THR A 209 5.38 -4.78 17.58
CA THR A 209 5.20 -3.39 17.98
C THR A 209 3.85 -2.88 17.51
N MET A 210 3.24 -2.02 18.30
CA MET A 210 2.03 -1.28 17.93
C MET A 210 2.10 0.12 18.50
N PHE A 211 1.72 1.12 17.70
CA PHE A 211 1.57 2.49 18.16
C PHE A 211 0.50 3.24 17.36
N GLU A 212 -0.04 4.28 17.97
CA GLU A 212 -0.80 5.30 17.26
C GLU A 212 0.17 6.35 16.70
N PHE A 213 -0.10 6.81 15.50
CA PHE A 213 0.60 7.93 14.88
C PHE A 213 -0.42 8.79 14.14
N GLY A 214 -0.32 10.10 14.28
CA GLY A 214 -1.40 10.99 13.88
C GLY A 214 -1.22 12.34 14.55
N THR A 215 -2.08 13.29 14.25
CA THR A 215 -2.15 14.57 14.97
C THR A 215 -3.07 14.50 16.19
N GLN A 216 -3.89 13.45 16.31
CA GLN A 216 -4.75 13.18 17.46
C GLN A 216 -4.76 11.69 17.85
N ASP A 217 -4.98 11.42 19.13
CA ASP A 217 -5.22 10.08 19.68
C ASP A 217 -6.70 9.69 19.66
N GLY A 218 -7.03 8.49 20.16
CA GLY A 218 -8.40 7.97 20.22
C GLY A 218 -9.37 8.78 21.09
N THR A 219 -8.89 9.73 21.88
CA THR A 219 -9.70 10.65 22.70
C THR A 219 -9.89 12.01 22.04
N GLY A 220 -9.25 12.25 20.88
CA GLY A 220 -9.19 13.55 20.22
C GLY A 220 -8.11 14.48 20.78
N THR A 221 -7.23 13.98 21.66
CA THR A 221 -6.15 14.77 22.24
C THR A 221 -5.00 14.88 21.23
N ALA A 222 -4.42 16.07 21.09
CA ALA A 222 -3.35 16.31 20.13
C ALA A 222 -2.09 15.48 20.45
N THR A 223 -1.56 14.78 19.44
CA THR A 223 -0.34 13.97 19.55
C THR A 223 0.83 14.71 18.90
N ASN A 224 1.78 15.15 19.73
CA ASN A 224 3.02 15.80 19.28
C ASN A 224 4.13 14.75 19.09
N ILE A 225 3.97 13.88 18.09
CA ILE A 225 5.00 12.89 17.79
C ILE A 225 6.26 13.59 17.26
N ASN A 226 7.40 13.25 17.86
CA ASN A 226 8.73 13.67 17.44
C ASN A 226 9.42 12.55 16.67
N GLN A 227 10.40 12.94 15.85
CA GLN A 227 11.27 11.98 15.18
C GLN A 227 11.89 11.03 16.20
N GLY A 228 11.86 9.74 15.89
CA GLY A 228 12.39 8.67 16.72
C GLY A 228 11.44 8.06 17.75
N GLN A 229 10.19 8.54 17.85
CA GLN A 229 9.21 8.02 18.82
C GLN A 229 8.37 6.84 18.30
N CYS A 230 8.10 6.80 17.00
CA CYS A 230 7.23 5.79 16.38
C CYS A 230 8.03 4.97 15.35
N ILE A 231 8.90 4.09 15.84
CA ILE A 231 9.80 3.29 14.98
C ILE A 231 9.31 1.86 14.87
N ILE A 232 9.27 1.35 13.64
CA ILE A 232 9.24 -0.10 13.35
C ILE A 232 10.63 -0.54 12.90
N ASN A 233 11.14 -1.61 13.50
CA ASN A 233 12.46 -2.15 13.21
C ASN A 233 12.34 -3.43 12.39
N ILE A 234 12.82 -3.41 11.14
CA ILE A 234 12.80 -4.56 10.24
C ILE A 234 14.14 -5.29 10.33
N SER A 235 14.13 -6.55 10.77
CA SER A 235 15.33 -7.39 10.81
C SER A 235 15.80 -7.72 9.40
N LEU A 236 17.10 -7.64 9.14
CA LEU A 236 17.67 -8.11 7.87
C LEU A 236 17.41 -9.60 7.66
N SER A 237 17.34 -10.40 8.74
CA SER A 237 17.00 -11.82 8.62
C SER A 237 15.55 -12.08 8.20
N CYS A 238 14.60 -11.19 8.52
CA CYS A 238 13.23 -11.27 7.98
C CYS A 238 13.26 -10.84 6.49
N LEU A 239 13.94 -9.73 6.16
CA LEU A 239 13.95 -9.14 4.80
C LEU A 239 14.70 -9.99 3.76
N TYR A 240 15.74 -10.71 4.18
CA TYR A 240 16.56 -11.60 3.36
C TYR A 240 16.27 -13.09 3.61
N HIS A 241 15.06 -13.41 4.10
CA HIS A 241 14.63 -14.79 4.27
C HIS A 241 14.73 -15.56 2.93
N GLU A 242 15.20 -16.81 2.99
CA GLU A 242 15.39 -17.71 1.83
C GLU A 242 16.27 -17.16 0.68
N LEU A 243 17.27 -16.34 1.01
CA LEU A 243 18.32 -15.92 0.07
C LEU A 243 18.92 -17.10 -0.70
N LYS A 244 19.04 -16.97 -2.03
CA LYS A 244 19.69 -17.96 -2.90
C LYS A 244 21.20 -18.01 -2.63
N PRO A 245 21.79 -19.19 -2.36
CA PRO A 245 23.24 -19.34 -2.39
C PRO A 245 23.82 -18.96 -3.77
N PRO A 246 25.02 -18.37 -3.83
CA PRO A 246 25.94 -18.08 -2.73
C PRO A 246 25.71 -16.70 -2.07
N THR A 247 24.62 -16.00 -2.40
CA THR A 247 24.32 -14.67 -1.85
C THR A 247 24.21 -14.71 -0.33
N ARG A 248 24.73 -13.67 0.34
CA ARG A 248 24.68 -13.51 1.79
C ARG A 248 24.02 -12.19 2.14
N ILE A 249 23.49 -12.11 3.36
CA ILE A 249 22.97 -10.85 3.90
C ILE A 249 24.10 -9.82 3.90
N PRO A 250 23.88 -8.62 3.33
CA PRO A 250 24.89 -7.57 3.29
C PRO A 250 25.21 -7.06 4.70
N GLN A 251 26.50 -6.84 4.97
CA GLN A 251 26.98 -6.34 6.27
C GLN A 251 27.06 -4.80 6.35
N ASN A 252 26.84 -4.12 5.23
CA ASN A 252 26.88 -2.66 5.11
C ASN A 252 25.50 -1.99 5.25
N LEU A 253 24.47 -2.75 5.64
CA LEU A 253 23.15 -2.25 5.98
C LEU A 253 22.95 -2.21 7.50
N PRO A 254 22.13 -1.28 8.03
CA PRO A 254 21.73 -1.32 9.42
C PRO A 254 20.89 -2.58 9.70
N ASP A 255 21.14 -3.24 10.83
CA ASP A 255 20.31 -4.33 11.32
C ASP A 255 19.96 -4.08 12.81
N PRO A 256 18.69 -3.77 13.14
CA PRO A 256 17.55 -3.69 12.24
C PRO A 256 17.54 -2.41 11.37
N ILE A 257 16.74 -2.42 10.31
CA ILE A 257 16.39 -1.22 9.52
C ILE A 257 15.27 -0.46 10.25
N PRO A 258 15.51 0.79 10.72
CA PRO A 258 14.48 1.57 11.40
C PRO A 258 13.62 2.34 10.39
N LEU A 259 12.30 2.20 10.53
CA LEU A 259 11.27 2.92 9.79
C LEU A 259 10.51 3.84 10.75
N ASP A 260 10.68 5.15 10.60
CA ASP A 260 10.12 6.15 11.52
C ASP A 260 8.82 6.76 10.99
N PHE A 261 7.71 6.41 11.62
CA PHE A 261 6.36 6.82 11.23
C PHE A 261 6.06 8.30 11.47
N TYR A 262 6.96 9.03 12.13
CA TYR A 262 7.00 10.49 12.06
C TYR A 262 7.01 10.99 10.60
N PHE A 263 7.78 10.35 9.71
CA PHE A 263 7.85 10.76 8.31
C PHE A 263 6.60 10.37 7.51
N ALA A 264 5.95 9.25 7.85
CA ALA A 264 4.67 8.87 7.25
C ALA A 264 3.56 9.87 7.62
N GLN A 265 3.45 10.24 8.91
CA GLN A 265 2.52 11.27 9.38
C GLN A 265 2.75 12.60 8.64
N ARG A 266 4.01 13.05 8.50
CA ARG A 266 4.35 14.27 7.76
C ARG A 266 4.02 14.19 6.27
N ALA A 267 4.22 13.04 5.65
CA ALA A 267 3.88 12.84 4.24
C ALA A 267 2.37 12.99 4.03
N VAL A 268 1.56 12.37 4.90
CA VAL A 268 0.10 12.54 4.90
C VAL A 268 -0.26 14.01 5.09
N ALA A 269 0.25 14.68 6.13
CA ALA A 269 -0.04 16.09 6.36
C ALA A 269 0.29 16.99 5.15
N ARG A 270 1.43 16.76 4.49
CA ARG A 270 1.82 17.50 3.28
C ARG A 270 0.92 17.24 2.08
N ALA A 271 0.51 16.00 1.87
CA ALA A 271 -0.34 15.63 0.74
C ALA A 271 -1.73 16.29 0.80
N PHE A 272 -2.22 16.60 2.00
CA PHE A 272 -3.50 17.28 2.18
C PHE A 272 -3.38 18.82 2.33
N ASN A 273 -2.21 19.35 2.71
CA ASN A 273 -1.97 20.78 2.87
C ASN A 273 -1.46 21.47 1.59
N ILE A 274 -1.88 21.01 0.41
CA ILE A 274 -1.49 21.65 -0.86
C ILE A 274 -2.36 22.90 -1.09
N HIS A 275 -1.85 24.03 -0.61
CA HIS A 275 -2.09 25.36 -1.16
C HIS A 275 -0.82 25.84 -1.86
#